data_AF-A0A7V9HTT5-F1
#
_entry.id   AF-A0A7V9HTT5-F1
#
_cell.length_a   1.000
_cell.length_b   1.000
_cell.length_c   1.000
_cell.angle_alpha   90.00
_cell.angle_beta   90.00
_cell.angle_gamma   90.00
#
_symmetry.space_group_name_H-M   'P 1'
#
loop_
_entity.id
_entity.type
_entity.pdbx_description
1 polymer ?
#
loop_
_entity_poly.entity_id
_entity_poly.type
_entity_poly.pdbx_seq_one_letter_code
_entity_poly.pdbx_strand_id
1 'polypeptide(L)'
;MQNELLEKHPTSGLRVYVVWFSMIATDARGAWRWTGNVITDPRVVHFWDDQKVVGRWFAQQETPAEIEAGIVWDAYFLYGPEAEWKAKPEPLVSWGATVLDEYDTLEKNLLTLLK
;
A
#
# COMPACT_ATOMS: atom_id res chain seq x y z
N MET A 1 8.34 5.94 5.34
CA MET A 1 7.34 4.91 5.70
C MET A 1 7.88 3.92 6.73
N GLN A 2 8.87 3.05 6.46
CA GLN A 2 9.37 2.08 7.45
C GLN A 2 9.89 2.71 8.74
N ASN A 3 10.96 3.52 8.66
CA ASN A 3 11.62 4.06 9.86
C ASN A 3 10.68 4.92 10.70
N GLU A 4 9.77 5.62 10.03
CA GLU A 4 8.90 6.59 10.68
C GLU A 4 7.61 5.99 11.24
N LEU A 5 7.09 4.89 10.65
CA LEU A 5 5.84 4.26 11.09
C LEU A 5 6.07 2.87 11.69
N LEU A 6 6.80 2.02 11.00
CA LEU A 6 6.95 0.62 11.40
C LEU A 6 7.91 0.51 12.59
N GLU A 7 9.08 1.11 12.50
CA GLU A 7 10.11 1.01 13.54
C GLU A 7 9.69 1.72 14.85
N LYS A 8 8.90 2.80 14.77
CA LYS A 8 8.35 3.48 15.95
C LYS A 8 7.24 2.70 16.66
N HIS A 9 6.61 1.74 15.98
CA HIS A 9 5.52 0.94 16.51
C HIS A 9 5.78 -0.56 16.35
N PRO A 10 6.85 -1.13 16.93
CA PRO A 10 7.32 -2.48 16.62
C PRO A 10 6.40 -3.59 17.11
N THR A 11 5.60 -3.33 18.16
CA THR A 11 4.65 -4.29 18.74
C THR A 11 3.23 -4.15 18.20
N SER A 12 2.99 -3.26 17.22
CA SER A 12 1.65 -3.12 16.64
C SER A 12 1.26 -4.37 15.86
N GLY A 13 -0.02 -4.71 15.89
CA GLY A 13 -0.61 -5.78 15.06
C GLY A 13 -0.71 -5.43 13.58
N LEU A 14 0.02 -4.41 13.11
CA LEU A 14 -0.02 -3.93 11.75
C LEU A 14 0.46 -5.02 10.77
N ARG A 15 -0.31 -5.22 9.70
CA ARG A 15 0.07 -6.07 8.56
C ARG A 15 0.27 -5.19 7.35
N VAL A 16 1.43 -5.29 6.72
CA VAL A 16 1.77 -4.46 5.57
C VAL A 16 1.94 -5.35 4.35
N TYR A 17 1.22 -5.02 3.29
CA TYR A 17 1.35 -5.68 1.99
C TYR A 17 1.86 -4.67 0.98
N VAL A 18 2.97 -4.98 0.31
CA VAL A 18 3.49 -4.12 -0.75
C VAL A 18 3.50 -4.90 -2.06
N VAL A 19 2.73 -4.42 -3.02
CA VAL A 19 2.53 -5.07 -4.32
C VAL A 19 3.25 -4.26 -5.38
N TRP A 20 4.20 -4.90 -6.05
CA TRP A 20 5.07 -4.28 -7.03
C TRP A 20 4.72 -4.74 -8.43
N PHE A 21 4.76 -3.82 -9.38
CA PHE A 21 4.53 -4.10 -10.79
C PHE A 21 5.14 -3.00 -11.65
N SER A 22 5.43 -3.33 -12.92
CA SER A 22 6.10 -2.38 -13.81
C SER A 22 5.15 -1.31 -14.34
N MET A 23 5.25 -0.07 -13.85
CA MET A 23 4.50 1.08 -14.37
C MET A 23 5.29 1.92 -15.36
N ILE A 24 6.60 2.04 -15.17
CA ILE A 24 7.49 2.73 -16.10
C ILE A 24 8.45 1.74 -16.76
N ALA A 25 9.02 2.12 -17.91
CA ALA A 25 9.84 1.22 -18.74
C ALA A 25 11.07 0.66 -18.02
N THR A 26 11.54 1.34 -16.97
CA THR A 26 12.69 0.93 -16.15
C THR A 26 12.33 -0.04 -15.04
N ASP A 27 11.04 -0.26 -14.77
CA ASP A 27 10.61 -1.20 -13.73
C ASP A 27 10.75 -2.63 -14.21
N ALA A 28 11.42 -3.46 -13.43
CA ALA A 28 11.59 -4.87 -13.73
C ALA A 28 11.55 -5.72 -12.46
N ARG A 29 11.05 -6.96 -12.58
CA ARG A 29 11.14 -7.96 -11.51
C ARG A 29 12.59 -8.28 -11.10
N GLY A 30 13.56 -8.07 -11.99
CA GLY A 30 14.98 -8.16 -11.64
C GLY A 30 15.42 -7.01 -10.72
N ALA A 31 14.91 -5.80 -10.96
CA ALA A 31 15.11 -4.63 -10.10
C ALA A 31 14.38 -4.77 -8.76
N TRP A 32 13.29 -5.54 -8.70
CA TRP A 32 12.60 -5.89 -7.45
C TRP A 32 13.53 -6.53 -6.40
N ARG A 33 14.52 -7.35 -6.81
CA ARG A 33 15.51 -7.89 -5.85
C ARG A 33 16.30 -6.79 -5.13
N TRP A 34 16.38 -5.59 -5.70
CA TRP A 34 17.03 -4.43 -5.11
C TRP A 34 16.05 -3.58 -4.30
N THR A 35 14.80 -3.44 -4.74
CA THR A 35 13.78 -2.64 -4.03
C THR A 35 13.10 -3.39 -2.88
N GLY A 36 13.11 -4.73 -2.88
CA GLY A 36 12.69 -5.55 -1.73
C GLY A 36 13.56 -5.37 -0.49
N ASN A 37 14.73 -4.73 -0.63
CA ASN A 37 15.55 -4.29 0.50
C ASN A 37 15.23 -2.87 0.98
N VAL A 38 14.28 -2.16 0.34
CA VAL A 38 13.90 -0.79 0.73
C VAL A 38 12.96 -0.81 1.92
N ILE A 39 12.10 -1.83 2.00
CA ILE A 39 11.22 -2.08 3.15
C ILE A 39 11.55 -3.49 3.63
N THR A 40 12.21 -3.59 4.77
CA THR A 40 12.75 -4.82 5.35
C THR A 40 12.08 -5.21 6.66
N ASP A 41 11.11 -4.42 7.15
CA ASP A 41 10.36 -4.75 8.36
C ASP A 41 9.70 -6.14 8.25
N PRO A 42 9.83 -7.00 9.27
CA PRO A 42 9.36 -8.39 9.20
C PRO A 42 7.84 -8.55 9.08
N ARG A 43 7.05 -7.48 9.31
CA ARG A 43 5.59 -7.49 9.10
C ARG A 43 5.18 -7.23 7.66
N VAL A 44 6.15 -6.89 6.81
CA VAL A 44 5.91 -6.55 5.40
C VAL A 44 5.98 -7.81 4.55
N VAL A 45 4.88 -8.10 3.85
CA VAL A 45 4.82 -9.16 2.85
C VAL A 45 4.81 -8.53 1.47
N HIS A 46 5.77 -8.95 0.65
CA HIS A 46 5.93 -8.44 -0.70
C HIS A 46 5.37 -9.37 -1.77
N PHE A 47 4.70 -8.79 -2.76
CA PHE A 47 4.20 -9.49 -3.93
C PHE A 47 4.67 -8.83 -5.23
N TRP A 48 4.92 -9.65 -6.24
CA TRP A 48 5.12 -9.19 -7.61
C TRP A 48 3.86 -9.49 -8.43
N ASP A 49 3.28 -8.47 -9.05
CA ASP A 49 2.04 -8.54 -9.82
C ASP A 49 2.29 -8.10 -11.27
N ASP A 50 2.90 -8.98 -12.06
CA ASP A 50 3.24 -8.70 -13.46
C ASP A 50 2.03 -8.22 -14.28
N GLN A 51 0.87 -8.77 -13.96
CA GLN A 51 -0.40 -8.50 -14.60
C GLN A 51 -1.15 -7.32 -14.01
N LYS A 52 -0.57 -6.55 -13.07
CA LYS A 52 -1.19 -5.35 -12.45
C LYS A 52 -2.64 -5.59 -11.99
N VAL A 53 -2.95 -6.82 -11.58
CA VAL A 53 -4.29 -7.24 -11.14
C VAL A 53 -4.75 -6.37 -9.97
N VAL A 54 -3.87 -6.14 -9.00
CA VAL A 54 -4.18 -5.36 -7.79
C VAL A 54 -4.42 -3.90 -8.13
N GLY A 55 -3.51 -3.27 -8.87
CA GLY A 55 -3.64 -1.85 -9.25
C GLY A 55 -4.90 -1.57 -10.08
N ARG A 56 -5.26 -2.48 -11.00
CA ARG A 56 -6.53 -2.41 -11.75
C ARG A 56 -7.75 -2.59 -10.86
N TRP A 57 -7.70 -3.56 -9.95
CA TRP A 57 -8.81 -3.83 -9.04
C TRP A 57 -9.11 -2.61 -8.17
N PHE A 58 -8.08 -1.98 -7.58
CA PHE A 58 -8.24 -0.76 -6.78
C PHE A 58 -8.79 0.41 -7.60
N ALA A 59 -8.33 0.58 -8.84
CA ALA A 59 -8.85 1.62 -9.74
C ALA A 59 -10.35 1.46 -10.02
N GLN A 60 -10.87 0.23 -10.03
CA GLN A 60 -12.28 -0.05 -10.28
C GLN A 60 -13.15 0.05 -9.04
N GLN A 61 -12.63 -0.37 -7.87
CA GLN A 61 -13.45 -0.58 -6.66
C GLN A 61 -13.32 0.54 -5.63
N GLU A 62 -12.16 1.20 -5.55
CA GLU A 62 -11.83 2.16 -4.48
C GLU A 62 -11.64 3.59 -4.96
N THR A 63 -11.18 3.81 -6.19
CA THR A 63 -10.81 5.16 -6.70
C THR A 63 -11.40 5.54 -8.07
N PRO A 64 -12.68 5.23 -8.38
CA PRO A 64 -13.14 5.11 -9.78
C PRO A 64 -13.19 6.42 -10.58
N ALA A 65 -13.09 7.58 -9.92
CA ALA A 65 -13.22 8.90 -10.56
C ALA A 65 -11.90 9.66 -10.71
N GLU A 66 -10.80 9.20 -10.09
CA GLU A 66 -9.58 10.01 -9.94
C GLU A 66 -8.36 9.45 -10.69
N ILE A 67 -8.47 8.28 -11.34
CA ILE A 67 -7.34 7.65 -12.02
C ILE A 67 -7.61 7.46 -13.51
N GLU A 68 -7.11 8.41 -14.31
CA GLU A 68 -7.27 8.45 -15.77
C GLU A 68 -6.75 7.21 -16.51
N ALA A 69 -5.78 6.48 -15.94
CA ALA A 69 -5.14 5.33 -16.58
C ALA A 69 -5.75 3.95 -16.19
N GLY A 70 -6.74 3.91 -15.30
CA GLY A 70 -7.39 2.66 -14.86
C GLY A 70 -6.48 1.71 -14.07
N ILE A 71 -5.36 2.20 -13.54
CA ILE A 71 -4.41 1.46 -12.70
C ILE A 71 -3.96 2.37 -11.57
N VAL A 72 -4.27 2.01 -10.33
CA VAL A 72 -3.71 2.66 -9.14
C VAL A 72 -2.27 2.19 -8.97
N TRP A 73 -1.35 3.12 -8.77
CA TRP A 73 0.05 2.86 -8.45
C TRP A 73 0.60 4.01 -7.61
N ASP A 74 1.74 3.80 -6.96
CA ASP A 74 2.32 4.75 -5.99
C ASP A 74 1.26 5.24 -4.99
N ALA A 75 0.52 4.30 -4.41
CA ALA A 75 -0.61 4.58 -3.54
C ALA A 75 -0.60 3.69 -2.30
N TYR A 76 -1.30 4.13 -1.26
CA TYR A 76 -1.61 3.30 -0.10
C TYR A 76 -3.12 3.21 0.12
N PHE A 77 -3.53 2.12 0.78
CA PHE A 77 -4.88 1.94 1.31
C PHE A 77 -4.77 1.45 2.75
N LEU A 78 -5.26 2.25 3.70
CA LEU A 78 -5.25 1.96 5.12
C LEU A 78 -6.62 1.46 5.54
N TYR A 79 -6.65 0.25 6.09
CA TYR A 79 -7.87 -0.40 6.57
C TYR A 79 -7.84 -0.52 8.10
N GLY A 80 -9.02 -0.43 8.71
CA GLY A 80 -9.18 -0.63 10.15
C GLY A 80 -8.98 -2.08 10.58
N PRO A 81 -8.78 -2.36 11.89
CA PRO A 81 -8.57 -3.72 12.39
C PRO A 81 -9.77 -4.65 12.17
N GLU A 82 -10.98 -4.09 12.05
CA GLU A 82 -12.22 -4.81 11.77
C GLU A 82 -12.46 -5.08 10.27
N ALA A 83 -11.50 -4.72 9.40
CA ALA A 83 -11.71 -4.83 7.97
C ALA A 83 -11.71 -6.28 7.45
N GLU A 84 -12.78 -6.64 6.74
CA GLU A 84 -12.94 -7.98 6.16
C GLU A 84 -12.75 -7.98 4.65
N TRP A 85 -11.85 -8.84 4.17
CA TRP A 85 -11.55 -8.99 2.74
C TRP A 85 -12.56 -9.94 2.07
N LYS A 86 -13.79 -9.44 1.86
CA LYS A 86 -14.85 -10.11 1.08
C LYS A 86 -14.77 -9.69 -0.39
N ALA A 87 -15.77 -8.97 -0.90
CA ALA A 87 -15.76 -8.43 -2.26
C ALA A 87 -15.03 -7.08 -2.35
N LYS A 88 -15.18 -6.26 -1.31
CA LYS A 88 -14.51 -4.97 -1.09
C LYS A 88 -14.16 -4.87 0.40
N PRO A 89 -12.91 -4.63 0.78
CA PRO A 89 -12.52 -4.51 2.18
C PRO A 89 -13.05 -3.19 2.76
N GLU A 90 -13.75 -3.28 3.88
CA GLU A 90 -14.28 -2.14 4.64
C GLU A 90 -14.15 -2.42 6.14
N PRO A 91 -13.90 -1.40 6.99
CA PRO A 91 -13.83 0.01 6.65
C PRO A 91 -12.46 0.43 6.09
N LEU A 92 -12.47 1.08 4.92
CA LEU A 92 -11.35 1.88 4.44
C LEU A 92 -11.26 3.14 5.31
N VAL A 93 -10.11 3.34 5.95
CA VAL A 93 -9.86 4.49 6.83
C VAL A 93 -9.34 5.67 6.03
N SER A 94 -8.34 5.43 5.19
CA SER A 94 -7.87 6.42 4.21
C SER A 94 -7.11 5.76 3.08
N TRP A 95 -6.96 6.49 1.97
CA TRP A 95 -6.11 6.13 0.86
C TRP A 95 -5.48 7.41 0.29
N GLY A 96 -4.45 7.27 -0.53
CA GLY A 96 -3.83 8.41 -1.20
C GLY A 96 -2.72 8.00 -2.16
N ALA A 97 -2.39 8.90 -3.09
CA ALA A 97 -1.31 8.77 -4.07
C ALA A 97 -0.76 10.19 -4.40
N THR A 98 0.55 10.44 -4.48
CA THR A 98 1.67 9.50 -4.25
C THR A 98 1.79 9.10 -2.78
N VAL A 99 2.43 7.97 -2.45
CA VAL A 99 2.61 7.56 -1.04
C VAL A 99 3.43 8.58 -0.25
N LEU A 100 4.36 9.26 -0.91
CA LEU A 100 5.21 10.26 -0.27
C LEU A 100 4.45 11.56 0.02
N ASP A 101 3.64 12.04 -0.93
CA ASP A 101 2.85 13.26 -0.73
C ASP A 101 1.78 13.08 0.36
N GLU A 102 1.23 11.87 0.46
CA GLU A 102 0.17 11.55 1.43
C GLU A 102 0.69 10.95 2.74
N TYR A 103 2.00 11.07 3.00
CA TYR A 103 2.63 10.50 4.19
C TYR A 103 2.02 11.02 5.49
N ASP A 104 1.83 12.35 5.62
CA ASP A 104 1.30 12.96 6.85
C ASP A 104 -0.14 12.48 7.13
N THR A 105 -0.96 12.36 6.09
CA THR A 105 -2.32 11.79 6.18
C THR A 105 -2.29 10.34 6.65
N LEU A 106 -1.42 9.52 6.04
CA LEU A 106 -1.25 8.12 6.40
C LEU A 106 -0.79 7.97 7.86
N GLU A 107 0.25 8.70 8.27
CA GLU A 107 0.80 8.66 9.64
C GLU A 107 -0.28 9.00 10.66
N LYS A 108 -0.94 10.15 10.48
CA LYS A 108 -2.00 10.62 11.37
C LYS A 108 -3.10 9.57 11.53
N ASN A 109 -3.60 9.00 10.44
CA ASN A 109 -4.70 8.05 10.48
C ASN A 109 -4.25 6.72 11.08
N LEU A 110 -3.06 6.23 10.74
CA LEU A 110 -2.51 5.01 11.34
C LEU A 110 -2.39 5.14 12.86
N LEU A 111 -1.89 6.27 13.36
CA LEU A 111 -1.77 6.52 14.81
C LEU A 111 -3.12 6.47 15.54
N THR A 112 -4.24 6.76 14.87
CA THR A 112 -5.56 6.61 15.50
C THR A 112 -5.97 5.15 15.70
N LEU A 113 -5.42 4.22 14.91
CA LEU A 113 -5.71 2.79 14.93
C LEU A 113 -4.80 1.99 15.86
N LEU A 114 -3.66 2.57 16.26
CA LEU A 114 -2.64 1.92 17.10
C LEU A 114 -2.88 2.11 18.62
N LYS A 115 -4.06 2.58 19.02
CA LYS A 115 -4.43 2.85 20.42
C LYS A 115 -4.77 1.60 21.20
#